data_AF-A0A8B9MQA9-F1
#
_entry.id   AF-A0A8B9MQA9-F1
#
_cell.length_a   1.000
_cell.length_b   1.000
_cell.length_c   1.000
_cell.angle_alpha   90.00
_cell.angle_beta   90.00
_cell.angle_gamma   90.00
#
_symmetry.space_group_name_H-M   'P 1'
#
loop_
_entity.id
_entity.type
_entity.pdbx_description
1 polymer ?
#
loop_
_entity_poly.entity_id
_entity_poly.type
_entity_poly.pdbx_seq_one_letter_code
_entity_poly.pdbx_strand_id
1 'polypeptide(L)'
;MTLFDGVYPFYPQQRKAFVFDVSTIIVIVVFLTFTCSFLLIIPGIRGRARLYWTVRVLLSLVVGVVIVAVQFTGDWETGWVKANTFYKSFSHALVNVDIGLHVGLAGVNITLMGNPVNQVNETINYNEHFAWSFDADYDHSYTVGLEKGLPSPILYVAEKFTMQSPCGVHRQYRISSHYASATLWVAFCTWVISNMLFSMPVLVYGGYMLLVTGAFIIFSLLSFSTVRNSPMCLIQFGTATLHIGYGGSFWLTLAIGLLCFVSGITVVTLHYFNLDLLKTFFDLHEDNVEEYQVMPEVFVNPHFVNKGLSSSQPSKLNPNSI
;
A
#
# COMPACT_ATOMS: atom_id res chain seq x y z
N MET A 1 6.96 7.60 52.21
CA MET A 1 5.85 6.82 51.63
C MET A 1 6.23 6.47 50.20
N THR A 2 6.56 5.20 49.94
CA THR A 2 6.63 4.72 48.55
C THR A 2 5.19 4.61 48.06
N LEU A 3 4.95 4.89 46.77
CA LEU A 3 3.61 5.10 46.19
C LEU A 3 2.65 3.88 46.32
N PHE A 4 3.11 2.73 46.83
CA PHE A 4 2.37 1.46 46.87
C PHE A 4 2.60 0.59 48.13
N ASP A 5 3.02 1.15 49.27
CA ASP A 5 3.06 0.46 50.59
C ASP A 5 3.56 -1.01 50.56
N GLY A 6 4.65 -1.27 49.83
CA GLY A 6 5.30 -2.60 49.80
C GLY A 6 4.54 -3.73 49.10
N VAL A 7 3.47 -3.44 48.36
CA VAL A 7 2.73 -4.46 47.59
C VAL A 7 3.42 -4.70 46.24
N TYR A 8 3.90 -5.93 46.04
CA TYR A 8 4.51 -6.40 44.79
C TYR A 8 3.61 -7.45 44.12
N PRO A 9 3.46 -7.42 42.78
CA PRO A 9 4.00 -6.46 41.82
C PRO A 9 3.23 -5.12 41.83
N PHE A 10 3.94 -4.02 41.56
CA PHE A 10 3.35 -2.66 41.52
C PHE A 10 2.23 -2.49 40.48
N TYR A 11 2.21 -3.34 39.45
CA TYR A 11 1.17 -3.38 38.44
C TYR A 11 0.57 -4.79 38.42
N PRO A 12 -0.48 -5.06 39.22
CA PRO A 12 -1.12 -6.38 39.29
C PRO A 12 -1.99 -6.67 38.06
N GLN A 13 -2.23 -5.68 37.19
CA GLN A 13 -2.98 -5.88 35.95
C GLN A 13 -2.20 -6.77 34.98
N GLN A 14 -2.90 -7.76 34.44
CA GLN A 14 -2.38 -8.59 33.36
C GLN A 14 -2.04 -7.71 32.14
N ARG A 15 -0.88 -7.98 31.53
CA ARG A 15 -0.50 -7.34 30.27
C ARG A 15 -1.56 -7.66 29.23
N LYS A 16 -2.13 -6.62 28.61
CA LYS A 16 -3.09 -6.78 27.52
C LYS A 16 -2.35 -7.14 26.24
N ALA A 17 -2.74 -8.24 25.61
CA ALA A 17 -2.27 -8.59 24.28
C ALA A 17 -2.84 -7.59 23.25
N PHE A 18 -2.03 -7.27 22.25
CA PHE A 18 -2.43 -6.38 21.18
C PHE A 18 -3.13 -7.19 20.07
N VAL A 19 -4.25 -6.67 19.57
CA VAL A 19 -5.19 -7.43 18.70
C VAL A 19 -4.78 -7.41 17.22
N PHE A 20 -3.97 -6.43 16.82
CA PHE A 20 -3.63 -6.18 15.41
C PHE A 20 -2.12 -6.28 15.18
N ASP A 21 -1.71 -6.48 13.94
CA ASP A 21 -0.29 -6.36 13.59
C ASP A 21 0.16 -4.89 13.72
N VAL A 22 1.27 -4.70 14.44
CA VAL A 22 1.86 -3.38 14.73
C VAL A 22 2.32 -2.70 13.44
N SER A 23 2.89 -3.47 12.50
CA SER A 23 3.42 -2.95 11.23
C SER A 23 2.31 -2.33 10.39
N THR A 24 1.19 -3.06 10.26
CA THR A 24 0.01 -2.59 9.53
C THR A 24 -0.56 -1.29 10.15
N ILE A 25 -0.59 -1.18 11.48
CA ILE A 25 -1.09 0.03 12.15
C ILE A 25 -0.17 1.24 11.94
N ILE A 26 1.15 1.04 11.99
CA ILE A 26 2.11 2.13 11.71
C ILE A 26 1.84 2.70 10.31
N VAL A 27 1.64 1.83 9.31
CA VAL A 27 1.32 2.25 7.95
C VAL A 27 0.01 3.05 7.92
N ILE A 28 -1.07 2.55 8.51
CA ILE A 28 -2.37 3.24 8.54
C ILE A 28 -2.24 4.62 9.18
N VAL A 29 -1.55 4.73 10.32
CA VAL A 29 -1.37 6.00 11.03
C VAL A 29 -0.60 7.01 10.19
N VAL A 30 0.50 6.59 9.55
CA VAL A 30 1.31 7.47 8.68
C VAL A 30 0.50 8.02 7.51
N PHE A 31 -0.31 7.19 6.86
CA PHE A 31 -1.13 7.69 5.76
C PHE A 31 -2.35 8.51 6.22
N LEU A 32 -2.88 8.23 7.42
CA LEU A 32 -3.94 9.03 8.01
C LEU A 32 -3.43 10.43 8.36
N THR A 33 -2.21 10.57 8.90
CA THR A 33 -1.61 11.88 9.14
C THR A 33 -1.38 12.67 7.85
N PHE A 34 -0.94 12.01 6.76
CA PHE A 34 -0.87 12.64 5.44
C PHE A 34 -2.25 13.10 4.95
N THR A 35 -3.25 12.23 5.05
CA THR A 35 -4.63 12.55 4.63
C THR A 35 -5.17 13.75 5.41
N CYS A 36 -5.03 13.76 6.74
CA CYS A 36 -5.42 14.90 7.57
C CYS A 36 -4.68 16.19 7.20
N SER A 37 -3.38 16.10 6.91
CA SER A 37 -2.58 17.26 6.49
C SER A 37 -3.07 17.84 5.17
N PHE A 38 -3.38 17.00 4.18
CA PHE A 38 -3.94 17.48 2.91
C PHE A 38 -5.35 18.05 3.09
N LEU A 39 -6.19 17.45 3.93
CA LEU A 39 -7.53 17.97 4.25
C LEU A 39 -7.46 19.38 4.87
N LEU A 40 -6.44 19.66 5.68
CA LEU A 40 -6.22 21.01 6.25
C LEU A 40 -5.78 22.05 5.21
N ILE A 41 -5.12 21.62 4.13
CA ILE A 41 -4.66 22.51 3.05
C ILE A 41 -5.80 22.83 2.05
N ILE A 42 -6.83 21.99 1.97
CA ILE A 42 -7.99 22.14 1.04
C ILE A 42 -8.60 23.55 1.03
N PRO A 43 -8.85 24.23 2.17
CA PRO A 43 -9.43 25.57 2.17
C PRO A 43 -8.59 26.63 1.45
N GLY A 44 -7.28 26.41 1.30
CA GLY A 44 -6.36 27.32 0.61
C GLY A 44 -6.43 27.24 -0.92
N ILE A 45 -7.12 26.25 -1.49
CA ILE A 45 -7.18 26.03 -2.95
C ILE A 45 -8.41 26.73 -3.53
N ARG A 46 -8.19 27.51 -4.60
CA ARG A 46 -9.22 28.37 -5.20
C ARG A 46 -10.20 27.58 -6.08
N GLY A 47 -11.50 27.91 -5.98
CA GLY A 47 -12.51 27.57 -6.98
C GLY A 47 -12.90 26.08 -7.11
N ARG A 48 -13.30 25.68 -8.34
CA ARG A 48 -13.77 24.31 -8.68
C ARG A 48 -12.63 23.29 -8.77
N ALA A 49 -11.39 23.74 -9.01
CA ALA A 49 -10.18 22.91 -9.05
C ALA A 49 -9.92 22.17 -7.72
N ARG A 50 -10.42 22.72 -6.60
CA ARG A 50 -10.37 22.11 -5.28
C ARG A 50 -10.91 20.67 -5.24
N LEU A 51 -12.02 20.39 -5.92
CA LEU A 51 -12.62 19.06 -5.93
C LEU A 51 -11.75 18.07 -6.71
N TYR A 52 -11.27 18.45 -7.90
CA TYR A 52 -10.40 17.61 -8.71
C TYR A 52 -9.07 17.31 -8.03
N TRP A 53 -8.46 18.33 -7.41
CA TRP A 53 -7.24 18.16 -6.62
C TRP A 53 -7.45 17.22 -5.43
N THR A 54 -8.55 17.40 -4.68
CA THR A 54 -8.86 16.56 -3.51
C THR A 54 -9.08 15.11 -3.91
N VAL A 55 -9.88 14.86 -4.97
CA VAL A 55 -10.12 13.51 -5.47
C VAL A 55 -8.82 12.86 -5.94
N ARG A 56 -7.96 13.60 -6.66
CA ARG A 56 -6.65 13.11 -7.13
C ARG A 56 -5.74 12.71 -5.97
N VAL A 57 -5.58 13.58 -4.97
CA VAL A 57 -4.72 13.33 -3.81
C VAL A 57 -5.27 12.16 -2.98
N LEU A 58 -6.57 12.13 -2.72
CA LEU A 58 -7.19 11.06 -1.95
C LEU A 58 -7.08 9.71 -2.67
N LEU A 59 -7.40 9.66 -3.96
CA LEU A 59 -7.29 8.44 -4.77
C LEU A 59 -5.85 7.93 -4.78
N SER A 60 -4.87 8.83 -4.97
CA SER A 60 -3.47 8.45 -4.97
C SER A 60 -2.99 7.95 -3.61
N LEU A 61 -3.40 8.58 -2.52
CA LEU A 61 -3.08 8.12 -1.16
C LEU A 61 -3.69 6.75 -0.88
N VAL A 62 -4.93 6.50 -1.29
CA VAL A 62 -5.58 5.19 -1.14
C VAL A 62 -4.77 4.11 -1.88
N VAL A 63 -4.32 4.38 -3.10
CA VAL A 63 -3.44 3.47 -3.86
C VAL A 63 -2.15 3.20 -3.08
N GLY A 64 -1.47 4.25 -2.59
CA GLY A 64 -0.24 4.13 -1.82
C GLY A 64 -0.40 3.33 -0.52
N VAL A 65 -1.47 3.61 0.25
CA VAL A 65 -1.81 2.88 1.47
C VAL A 65 -1.95 1.40 1.19
N VAL A 66 -2.74 1.04 0.18
CA VAL A 66 -3.04 -0.36 -0.10
C VAL A 66 -1.78 -1.11 -0.52
N ILE A 67 -0.93 -0.54 -1.38
CA ILE A 67 0.32 -1.18 -1.81
C ILE A 67 1.20 -1.51 -0.60
N VAL A 68 1.35 -0.56 0.34
CA VAL A 68 2.20 -0.76 1.53
C VAL A 68 1.53 -1.64 2.58
N ALA A 69 0.23 -1.50 2.83
CA ALA A 69 -0.49 -2.28 3.84
C ALA A 69 -0.52 -3.77 3.48
N VAL A 70 -0.79 -4.08 2.22
CA VAL A 70 -0.87 -5.46 1.72
C VAL A 70 0.49 -6.18 1.83
N GLN A 71 1.60 -5.45 1.81
CA GLN A 71 2.94 -6.00 2.00
C GLN A 71 3.14 -6.65 3.38
N PHE A 72 2.48 -6.11 4.41
CA PHE A 72 2.58 -6.57 5.80
C PHE A 72 1.39 -7.43 6.25
N THR A 73 0.32 -7.49 5.44
CA THR A 73 -0.88 -8.23 5.82
C THR A 73 -0.70 -9.74 5.61
N GLY A 74 -1.23 -10.53 6.54
CA GLY A 74 -1.22 -12.01 6.51
C GLY A 74 -2.41 -12.65 5.78
N ASP A 75 -3.27 -11.86 5.15
CA ASP A 75 -4.58 -12.28 4.62
C ASP A 75 -4.62 -12.39 3.10
N TRP A 76 -3.53 -12.87 2.49
CA TRP A 76 -3.49 -13.14 1.05
C TRP A 76 -4.24 -14.41 0.68
N GLU A 77 -4.07 -15.46 1.47
CA GLU A 77 -4.97 -16.61 1.49
C GLU A 77 -5.43 -16.90 2.90
N THR A 78 -6.70 -17.28 3.03
CA THR A 78 -7.29 -17.61 4.32
C THR A 78 -8.08 -18.91 4.22
N GLY A 79 -8.04 -19.71 5.27
CA GLY A 79 -8.81 -20.94 5.40
C GLY A 79 -9.20 -21.16 6.84
N TRP A 80 -10.41 -21.66 7.06
CA TRP A 80 -10.95 -21.92 8.39
C TRP A 80 -11.60 -23.29 8.43
N VAL A 81 -11.42 -24.00 9.54
CA VAL A 81 -12.05 -25.30 9.77
C VAL A 81 -12.44 -25.45 11.23
N LYS A 82 -13.64 -25.98 11.47
CA LYS A 82 -14.10 -26.36 12.81
C LYS A 82 -13.82 -27.84 12.99
N ALA A 83 -13.03 -28.20 13.99
CA ALA A 83 -12.67 -29.59 14.22
C ALA A 83 -12.53 -29.90 15.71
N ASN A 84 -12.81 -31.17 16.04
CA ASN A 84 -12.50 -31.72 17.35
C ASN A 84 -11.12 -32.38 17.26
N THR A 85 -10.12 -31.80 17.92
CA THR A 85 -8.73 -32.24 17.83
C THR A 85 -8.11 -32.48 19.19
N PHE A 86 -7.02 -33.25 19.23
CA PHE A 86 -6.19 -33.36 20.42
C PHE A 86 -5.48 -32.04 20.67
N TYR A 87 -5.47 -31.60 21.93
CA TYR A 87 -4.91 -30.30 22.27
C TYR A 87 -3.42 -30.37 22.61
N LYS A 88 -3.05 -31.20 23.60
CA LYS A 88 -1.68 -31.27 24.15
C LYS A 88 -1.20 -32.70 24.32
N SER A 89 0.12 -32.86 24.26
CA SER A 89 0.80 -34.12 24.60
C SER A 89 0.48 -34.52 26.04
N PHE A 90 0.42 -35.83 26.31
CA PHE A 90 0.10 -36.41 27.62
C PHE A 90 -1.32 -36.08 28.14
N SER A 91 -2.23 -35.63 27.27
CA SER A 91 -3.65 -35.49 27.58
C SER A 91 -4.51 -36.07 26.47
N HIS A 92 -5.52 -36.86 26.85
CA HIS A 92 -6.50 -37.41 25.92
C HIS A 92 -7.73 -36.50 25.72
N ALA A 93 -7.72 -35.30 26.28
CA ALA A 93 -8.83 -34.36 26.14
C ALA A 93 -8.96 -33.86 24.69
N LEU A 94 -10.16 -34.02 24.13
CA LEU A 94 -10.54 -33.44 22.85
C LEU A 94 -11.10 -32.05 23.09
N VAL A 95 -10.66 -31.08 22.28
CA VAL A 95 -11.14 -29.71 22.31
C VAL A 95 -11.84 -29.38 21.01
N ASN A 96 -12.94 -28.63 21.09
CA ASN A 96 -13.66 -28.12 19.93
C ASN A 96 -13.07 -26.76 19.55
N VAL A 97 -12.37 -26.70 18.42
CA VAL A 97 -11.57 -25.54 18.03
C VAL A 97 -11.84 -25.13 16.60
N ASP A 98 -11.81 -23.82 16.37
CA ASP A 98 -11.72 -23.21 15.05
C ASP A 98 -10.24 -22.98 14.75
N ILE A 99 -9.76 -23.67 13.73
CA ILE A 99 -8.38 -23.57 13.24
C ILE A 99 -8.40 -22.69 12.01
N GLY A 100 -7.68 -21.57 12.07
CA GLY A 100 -7.50 -20.67 10.94
C GLY A 100 -6.08 -20.73 10.41
N LEU A 101 -5.97 -20.67 9.09
CA LEU A 101 -4.72 -20.58 8.35
C LEU A 101 -4.74 -19.29 7.54
N HIS A 102 -3.79 -18.41 7.81
CA HIS A 102 -3.64 -17.12 7.17
C HIS A 102 -2.25 -17.07 6.53
N VAL A 103 -2.21 -17.14 5.21
CA VAL A 103 -0.96 -17.09 4.45
C VAL A 103 -0.74 -15.66 3.97
N GLY A 104 0.38 -15.06 4.37
CA GLY A 104 0.86 -13.77 3.89
C GLY A 104 2.08 -13.91 2.98
N LEU A 105 2.63 -12.77 2.57
CA LEU A 105 3.83 -12.75 1.74
C LEU A 105 5.10 -13.14 2.51
N ALA A 106 5.20 -12.70 3.76
CA ALA A 106 6.40 -12.87 4.59
C ALA A 106 6.37 -14.13 5.48
N GLY A 107 5.23 -14.80 5.57
CA GLY A 107 5.05 -15.96 6.44
C GLY A 107 3.60 -16.41 6.52
N VAL A 108 3.35 -17.32 7.47
CA VAL A 108 2.05 -17.91 7.73
C VAL A 108 1.66 -17.70 9.19
N ASN A 109 0.41 -17.28 9.42
CA ASN A 109 -0.22 -17.17 10.72
C ASN A 109 -1.20 -18.32 10.90
N ILE A 110 -1.07 -19.03 12.02
CA ILE A 110 -1.94 -20.14 12.38
C ILE A 110 -2.70 -19.73 13.64
N THR A 111 -4.02 -19.68 13.53
CA THR A 111 -4.90 -19.34 14.64
C THR A 111 -5.59 -20.60 15.17
N LEU A 112 -5.71 -20.68 16.50
CA LEU A 112 -6.42 -21.76 17.18
C LEU A 112 -7.30 -21.14 18.25
N MET A 113 -8.61 -21.13 18.00
CA MET A 113 -9.60 -20.53 18.88
C MET A 113 -10.59 -21.59 19.39
N GLY A 114 -10.74 -21.69 20.70
CA GLY A 114 -11.73 -22.59 21.32
C GLY A 114 -13.17 -22.12 21.12
N ASN A 115 -14.08 -23.07 20.89
CA ASN A 115 -15.53 -22.87 20.90
C ASN A 115 -16.21 -23.70 22.00
N PRO A 116 -16.38 -23.19 23.24
CA PRO A 116 -16.06 -21.84 23.74
C PRO A 116 -14.56 -21.63 24.00
N VAL A 117 -14.11 -20.38 24.21
CA VAL A 117 -12.68 -20.04 24.35
C VAL A 117 -12.02 -20.72 25.55
N ASN A 118 -12.75 -20.84 26.67
CA ASN A 118 -12.25 -21.54 27.85
C ASN A 118 -12.70 -23.00 27.81
N GLN A 119 -11.76 -23.92 27.64
CA GLN A 119 -11.99 -25.37 27.68
C GLN A 119 -10.88 -26.02 28.49
N VAL A 120 -11.20 -27.12 29.19
CA VAL A 120 -10.20 -27.88 29.96
C VAL A 120 -9.43 -27.00 30.96
N ASN A 121 -10.11 -26.01 31.55
CA ASN A 121 -9.55 -25.00 32.46
C ASN A 121 -8.42 -24.13 31.86
N GLU A 122 -8.33 -24.04 30.53
CA GLU A 122 -7.36 -23.23 29.81
C GLU A 122 -8.05 -22.31 28.80
N THR A 123 -7.45 -21.15 28.51
CA THR A 123 -7.93 -20.19 27.50
C THR A 123 -7.27 -20.52 26.16
N ILE A 124 -8.05 -21.07 25.22
CA ILE A 124 -7.57 -21.47 23.90
C ILE A 124 -7.79 -20.31 22.93
N ASN A 125 -6.78 -19.46 22.79
CA ASN A 125 -6.75 -18.37 21.82
C ASN A 125 -5.30 -18.10 21.39
N TYR A 126 -4.80 -18.95 20.49
CA TYR A 126 -3.44 -18.86 19.97
C TYR A 126 -3.44 -18.22 18.59
N ASN A 127 -2.41 -17.41 18.33
CA ASN A 127 -2.10 -16.83 17.03
C ASN A 127 -0.58 -16.87 16.85
N GLU A 128 -0.09 -17.95 16.26
CA GLU A 128 1.34 -18.19 16.06
C GLU A 128 1.75 -17.79 14.64
N HIS A 129 2.86 -17.06 14.52
CA HIS A 129 3.39 -16.62 13.23
C HIS A 129 4.70 -17.34 12.93
N PHE A 130 4.76 -17.97 11.76
CA PHE A 130 5.97 -18.60 11.22
C PHE A 130 6.43 -17.84 9.99
N ALA A 131 7.56 -17.15 10.10
CA ALA A 131 8.13 -16.37 9.01
C ALA A 131 8.92 -17.26 8.04
N TRP A 132 8.82 -16.97 6.74
CA TRP A 132 9.63 -17.58 5.68
C TRP A 132 10.32 -16.52 4.82
N SER A 133 10.50 -15.31 5.36
CA SER A 133 11.25 -14.23 4.73
C SER A 133 12.72 -14.66 4.49
N PHE A 134 13.46 -13.90 3.69
CA PHE A 134 14.82 -14.31 3.28
C PHE A 134 15.81 -14.42 4.45
N ASP A 135 15.58 -13.63 5.50
CA ASP A 135 16.37 -13.58 6.74
C ASP A 135 15.86 -14.57 7.80
N ALA A 136 14.64 -15.10 7.64
CA ALA A 136 14.02 -15.99 8.59
C ALA A 136 14.23 -17.46 8.21
N ASP A 137 14.64 -18.25 9.20
CA ASP A 137 14.65 -19.70 9.11
C ASP A 137 13.33 -20.28 9.66
N TYR A 138 12.50 -20.77 8.74
CA TYR A 138 11.22 -21.39 9.06
C TYR A 138 11.41 -22.65 9.91
N ASP A 139 12.40 -23.49 9.55
CA ASP A 139 12.62 -24.76 10.25
C ASP A 139 13.12 -24.51 11.67
N HIS A 140 13.96 -23.48 11.88
CA HIS A 140 14.36 -23.05 13.22
C HIS A 140 13.16 -22.54 14.04
N SER A 141 12.32 -21.71 13.46
CA SER A 141 11.11 -21.19 14.13
C SER A 141 10.15 -22.31 14.51
N TYR A 142 10.03 -23.32 13.65
CA TYR A 142 9.27 -24.54 13.93
C TYR A 142 9.88 -25.36 15.07
N THR A 143 11.21 -25.56 15.11
CA THR A 143 11.87 -26.26 16.22
C THR A 143 11.69 -25.54 17.56
N VAL A 144 11.75 -24.20 17.56
CA VAL A 144 11.48 -23.41 18.77
C VAL A 144 10.01 -23.55 19.19
N GLY A 145 9.07 -23.65 18.25
CA GLY A 145 7.66 -23.92 18.53
C GLY A 145 7.43 -25.32 19.15
N LEU A 146 8.16 -26.32 18.66
CA LEU A 146 8.18 -27.67 19.23
C LEU A 146 8.73 -27.69 20.65
N GLU A 147 9.87 -27.03 20.90
CA GLU A 147 10.49 -26.94 22.23
C GLU A 147 9.60 -26.19 23.24
N LYS A 148 8.88 -25.18 22.79
CA LYS A 148 7.88 -24.45 23.61
C LYS A 148 6.64 -25.31 23.93
N GLY A 149 6.40 -26.40 23.20
CA GLY A 149 5.24 -27.26 23.41
C GLY A 149 3.93 -26.64 22.91
N LEU A 150 3.93 -26.01 21.73
CA LEU A 150 2.71 -25.48 21.11
C LEU A 150 1.63 -26.56 20.94
N PRO A 151 0.34 -26.18 20.91
CA PRO A 151 -0.77 -27.11 20.69
C PRO A 151 -0.59 -27.97 19.43
N SER A 152 -0.97 -29.24 19.52
CA SER A 152 -0.76 -30.21 18.43
C SER A 152 -1.35 -29.80 17.07
N PRO A 153 -2.52 -29.15 16.99
CA PRO A 153 -3.08 -28.74 15.69
C PRO A 153 -2.24 -27.64 15.01
N ILE A 154 -1.63 -26.75 15.78
CA ILE A 154 -0.76 -25.69 15.25
C ILE A 154 0.50 -26.31 14.67
N LEU A 155 1.14 -27.20 15.43
CA LEU A 155 2.34 -27.91 14.98
C LEU A 155 2.07 -28.76 13.74
N TYR A 156 0.92 -29.45 13.67
CA TYR A 156 0.53 -30.23 12.52
C TYR A 156 0.42 -29.39 11.23
N VAL A 157 -0.19 -28.21 11.31
CA VAL A 157 -0.29 -27.31 10.16
C VAL A 157 1.08 -26.73 9.81
N ALA A 158 1.84 -26.27 10.82
CA ALA A 158 3.17 -25.71 10.62
C ALA A 158 4.13 -26.71 9.96
N GLU A 159 4.03 -28.00 10.31
CA GLU A 159 4.83 -29.08 9.72
C GLU A 159 4.61 -29.20 8.21
N LYS A 160 3.38 -28.97 7.71
CA LYS A 160 3.07 -29.03 6.26
C LYS A 160 3.81 -27.97 5.45
N PHE A 161 4.22 -26.89 6.08
CA PHE A 161 4.98 -25.79 5.46
C PHE A 161 6.48 -25.87 5.76
N THR A 162 6.99 -26.96 6.34
CA THR A 162 8.46 -27.15 6.52
C THR A 162 9.13 -27.52 5.19
N MET A 163 10.45 -27.26 5.09
CA MET A 163 11.22 -27.59 3.89
C MET A 163 11.25 -29.09 3.58
N GLN A 164 11.24 -29.92 4.61
CA GLN A 164 11.34 -31.38 4.50
C GLN A 164 9.98 -32.07 4.27
N SER A 165 8.89 -31.30 4.28
CA SER A 165 7.54 -31.85 4.12
C SER A 165 7.35 -32.52 2.74
N PRO A 166 6.72 -33.71 2.67
CA PRO A 166 6.40 -34.37 1.40
C PRO A 166 5.49 -33.54 0.48
N CYS A 167 4.76 -32.59 1.06
CA CYS A 167 3.85 -31.69 0.37
C CYS A 167 4.59 -30.70 -0.55
N GLY A 168 5.85 -30.34 -0.25
CA GLY A 168 6.66 -29.45 -1.10
C GLY A 168 6.12 -28.02 -1.28
N VAL A 169 5.09 -27.62 -0.51
CA VAL A 169 4.38 -26.34 -0.66
C VAL A 169 5.25 -25.14 -0.21
N HIS A 170 6.14 -25.35 0.76
CA HIS A 170 6.99 -24.29 1.32
C HIS A 170 7.79 -23.54 0.25
N ARG A 171 8.49 -24.28 -0.62
CA ARG A 171 9.33 -23.69 -1.66
C ARG A 171 8.52 -22.86 -2.65
N GLN A 172 7.30 -23.31 -2.98
CA GLN A 172 6.43 -22.61 -3.93
C GLN A 172 5.86 -21.33 -3.33
N TYR A 173 5.33 -21.40 -2.10
CA TYR A 173 4.85 -20.21 -1.37
C TYR A 173 5.97 -19.20 -1.13
N ARG A 174 7.16 -19.66 -0.75
CA ARG A 174 8.31 -18.78 -0.52
C ARG A 174 8.73 -18.04 -1.79
N ILE A 175 8.94 -18.75 -2.90
CA ILE A 175 9.40 -18.13 -4.16
C ILE A 175 8.35 -17.16 -4.73
N SER A 176 7.09 -17.61 -4.84
CA SER A 176 6.00 -16.76 -5.35
C SER A 176 5.77 -15.52 -4.50
N SER A 177 5.76 -15.67 -3.17
CA SER A 177 5.56 -14.55 -2.25
C SER A 177 6.72 -13.57 -2.28
N HIS A 178 7.95 -14.04 -2.50
CA HIS A 178 9.11 -13.16 -2.69
C HIS A 178 8.99 -12.34 -3.98
N TYR A 179 8.61 -12.94 -5.09
CA TYR A 179 8.40 -12.20 -6.34
C TYR A 179 7.22 -11.24 -6.26
N ALA A 180 6.12 -11.64 -5.61
CA ALA A 180 4.99 -10.76 -5.34
C ALA A 180 5.39 -9.56 -4.47
N SER A 181 6.11 -9.80 -3.38
CA SER A 181 6.70 -8.76 -2.51
C SER A 181 7.63 -7.80 -3.28
N ALA A 182 8.57 -8.34 -4.06
CA ALA A 182 9.51 -7.52 -4.83
C ALA A 182 8.78 -6.64 -5.87
N THR A 183 7.78 -7.19 -6.54
CA THR A 183 7.01 -6.46 -7.56
C THR A 183 6.08 -5.41 -6.96
N LEU A 184 5.56 -5.62 -5.75
CA LEU A 184 4.85 -4.60 -4.98
C LEU A 184 5.76 -3.45 -4.53
N TRP A 185 7.00 -3.73 -4.13
CA TRP A 185 7.97 -2.67 -3.85
C TRP A 185 8.33 -1.84 -5.09
N VAL A 186 8.48 -2.49 -6.25
CA VAL A 186 8.66 -1.79 -7.53
C VAL A 186 7.41 -0.98 -7.89
N ALA A 187 6.21 -1.52 -7.66
CA ALA A 187 4.96 -0.79 -7.84
C ALA A 187 4.90 0.45 -6.93
N PHE A 188 5.32 0.34 -5.66
CA PHE A 188 5.40 1.47 -4.75
C PHE A 188 6.34 2.57 -5.26
N CYS A 189 7.56 2.21 -5.69
CA CYS A 189 8.52 3.17 -6.26
C CYS A 189 7.97 3.86 -7.51
N THR A 190 7.34 3.11 -8.42
CA THR A 190 6.74 3.68 -9.65
C THR A 190 5.55 4.58 -9.35
N TRP A 191 4.74 4.26 -8.32
CA TRP A 191 3.67 5.12 -7.83
C TRP A 191 4.23 6.44 -7.26
N VAL A 192 5.31 6.41 -6.49
CA VAL A 192 5.96 7.64 -6.01
C VAL A 192 6.42 8.50 -7.18
N ILE A 193 7.08 7.90 -8.18
CA ILE A 193 7.53 8.63 -9.38
C ILE A 193 6.34 9.21 -10.16
N SER A 194 5.24 8.45 -10.31
CA SER A 194 4.01 8.91 -10.96
C SER A 194 3.43 10.15 -10.24
N ASN A 195 3.40 10.16 -8.91
CA ASN A 195 2.94 11.31 -8.12
C ASN A 195 3.85 12.53 -8.27
N MET A 196 5.17 12.35 -8.32
CA MET A 196 6.10 13.46 -8.57
C MET A 196 5.89 14.04 -9.97
N LEU A 197 5.72 13.19 -10.98
CA LEU A 197 5.47 13.62 -12.36
C LEU A 197 4.13 14.33 -12.53
N PHE A 198 3.08 13.92 -11.80
CA PHE A 198 1.80 14.64 -11.78
C PHE A 198 1.85 16.01 -11.10
N SER A 199 2.90 16.29 -10.33
CA SER A 199 3.16 17.61 -9.74
C SER A 199 3.90 18.53 -10.70
N MET A 200 4.52 17.98 -11.75
CA MET A 200 5.17 18.71 -12.82
C MET A 200 4.23 18.86 -14.03
N PRO A 201 4.48 19.80 -14.96
CA PRO A 201 3.66 19.96 -16.17
C PRO A 201 3.69 18.76 -17.13
N VAL A 202 4.42 17.68 -16.82
CA VAL A 202 4.66 16.54 -17.71
C VAL A 202 3.72 15.36 -17.40
N LEU A 203 2.41 15.61 -17.58
CA LEU A 203 1.31 14.71 -17.20
C LEU A 203 1.33 13.34 -17.91
N VAL A 204 1.85 13.27 -19.14
CA VAL A 204 1.86 12.05 -19.97
C VAL A 204 2.74 10.97 -19.36
N TYR A 205 3.95 11.34 -18.91
CA TYR A 205 4.84 10.39 -18.26
C TYR A 205 4.31 9.97 -16.89
N GLY A 206 3.58 10.85 -16.19
CA GLY A 206 2.85 10.48 -14.97
C GLY A 206 1.83 9.35 -15.23
N GLY A 207 1.07 9.46 -16.33
CA GLY A 207 0.13 8.43 -16.78
C GLY A 207 0.82 7.11 -17.19
N TYR A 208 1.93 7.17 -17.93
CA TYR A 208 2.71 5.97 -18.26
C TYR A 208 3.26 5.27 -17.02
N MET A 209 3.80 6.03 -16.05
CA MET A 209 4.29 5.44 -14.80
C MET A 209 3.15 4.82 -13.98
N LEU A 210 1.95 5.41 -14.00
CA LEU A 210 0.77 4.85 -13.34
C LEU A 210 0.31 3.53 -13.98
N LEU A 211 0.37 3.43 -15.31
CA LEU A 211 0.14 2.16 -16.03
C LEU A 211 1.15 1.10 -15.64
N VAL A 212 2.42 1.47 -15.55
CA VAL A 212 3.50 0.58 -15.12
C VAL A 212 3.26 0.11 -13.68
N THR A 213 2.85 0.99 -12.76
CA THR A 213 2.43 0.61 -11.40
C THR A 213 1.31 -0.43 -11.45
N GLY A 214 0.23 -0.17 -12.20
CA GLY A 214 -0.88 -1.12 -12.35
C GLY A 214 -0.43 -2.48 -12.90
N ALA A 215 0.47 -2.48 -13.89
CA ALA A 215 1.02 -3.70 -14.47
C ALA A 215 1.84 -4.51 -13.46
N PHE A 216 2.70 -3.87 -12.64
CA PHE A 216 3.45 -4.54 -11.59
C PHE A 216 2.55 -5.11 -10.49
N ILE A 217 1.47 -4.40 -10.12
CA ILE A 217 0.48 -4.92 -9.17
C ILE A 217 -0.19 -6.18 -9.75
N ILE A 218 -0.63 -6.17 -11.01
CA ILE A 218 -1.23 -7.34 -11.66
C ILE A 218 -0.22 -8.49 -11.75
N PHE A 219 1.05 -8.20 -12.06
CA PHE A 219 2.10 -9.20 -12.09
C PHE A 219 2.35 -9.82 -10.71
N SER A 220 2.25 -9.04 -9.62
CA SER A 220 2.35 -9.57 -8.25
C SER A 220 1.24 -10.58 -7.95
N LEU A 221 0.00 -10.29 -8.38
CA LEU A 221 -1.15 -11.18 -8.24
C LEU A 221 -0.99 -12.46 -9.06
N LEU A 222 -0.49 -12.34 -10.29
CA LEU A 222 -0.21 -13.48 -11.14
C LEU A 222 0.86 -14.37 -10.52
N SER A 223 1.96 -13.77 -10.04
CA SER A 223 3.05 -14.47 -9.35
C SER A 223 2.55 -15.25 -8.15
N PHE A 224 1.72 -14.62 -7.30
CA PHE A 224 1.12 -15.30 -6.15
C PHE A 224 0.14 -16.40 -6.56
N SER A 225 -0.68 -16.18 -7.60
CA SER A 225 -1.64 -17.17 -8.10
C SER A 225 -0.98 -18.42 -8.68
N THR A 226 0.29 -18.36 -9.12
CA THR A 226 1.00 -19.55 -9.64
C THR A 226 1.11 -20.67 -8.62
N VAL A 227 1.00 -20.36 -7.32
CA VAL A 227 1.06 -21.31 -6.22
C VAL A 227 -0.03 -22.37 -6.28
N ARG A 228 -1.24 -22.01 -6.75
CA ARG A 228 -2.36 -22.98 -6.87
C ARG A 228 -2.26 -23.92 -8.06
N ASN A 229 -1.29 -23.73 -8.96
CA ASN A 229 -1.15 -24.57 -10.14
C ASN A 229 -0.55 -25.95 -9.82
N SER A 230 0.00 -26.13 -8.62
CA SER A 230 0.48 -27.42 -8.12
C SER A 230 -0.60 -28.12 -7.26
N PRO A 231 -0.59 -29.46 -7.17
CA PRO A 231 -1.51 -30.16 -6.28
C PRO A 231 -1.22 -29.78 -4.83
N MET A 232 -2.10 -28.96 -4.25
CA MET A 232 -2.04 -28.59 -2.85
C MET A 232 -2.24 -29.81 -1.96
N CYS A 233 -1.42 -29.92 -0.93
CA CYS A 233 -1.53 -30.96 0.09
C CYS A 233 -2.84 -30.79 0.86
N LEU A 234 -3.64 -31.85 0.94
CA LEU A 234 -4.89 -31.81 1.68
C LEU A 234 -4.61 -31.82 3.19
N ILE A 235 -4.95 -30.73 3.88
CA ILE A 235 -4.84 -30.64 5.34
C ILE A 235 -6.15 -31.17 5.95
N GLN A 236 -6.05 -32.30 6.65
CA GLN A 236 -7.20 -32.99 7.26
C GLN A 236 -7.08 -33.02 8.78
N PHE A 237 -8.17 -32.66 9.44
CA PHE A 237 -8.35 -32.79 10.88
C PHE A 237 -9.46 -33.81 11.14
N GLY A 238 -9.08 -35.08 11.23
CA GLY A 238 -10.03 -36.18 11.34
C GLY A 238 -10.94 -36.25 10.10
N THR A 239 -12.19 -35.85 10.24
CA THR A 239 -13.19 -35.84 9.15
C THR A 239 -13.31 -34.49 8.44
N ALA A 240 -12.73 -33.41 8.98
CA ALA A 240 -12.85 -32.07 8.42
C ALA A 240 -11.62 -31.71 7.57
N THR A 241 -11.84 -31.11 6.41
CA THR A 241 -10.78 -30.62 5.50
C THR A 241 -10.65 -29.11 5.61
N LEU A 242 -9.42 -28.62 5.72
CA LEU A 242 -9.14 -27.18 5.67
C LEU A 242 -9.04 -26.74 4.21
N HIS A 243 -10.02 -25.95 3.76
CA HIS A 243 -10.02 -25.35 2.42
C HIS A 243 -9.47 -23.93 2.48
N ILE A 244 -8.49 -23.66 1.63
CA ILE A 244 -7.82 -22.35 1.53
C ILE A 244 -8.43 -21.59 0.34
N GLY A 245 -8.89 -20.35 0.58
CA GLY A 245 -9.39 -19.42 -0.43
C GLY A 245 -8.54 -18.15 -0.52
N TYR A 246 -8.70 -17.37 -1.58
CA TYR A 246 -8.09 -16.04 -1.67
C TYR A 246 -8.70 -15.13 -0.60
N GLY A 247 -7.85 -14.48 0.19
CA GLY A 247 -8.24 -13.58 1.27
C GLY A 247 -8.53 -12.16 0.79
N GLY A 248 -8.87 -11.29 1.74
CA GLY A 248 -9.25 -9.90 1.45
C GLY A 248 -8.14 -9.08 0.78
N SER A 249 -6.88 -9.30 1.16
CA SER A 249 -5.74 -8.57 0.61
C SER A 249 -5.54 -8.84 -0.88
N PHE A 250 -5.81 -10.07 -1.33
CA PHE A 250 -5.72 -10.43 -2.75
C PHE A 250 -6.75 -9.66 -3.59
N TRP A 251 -8.02 -9.66 -3.16
CA TRP A 251 -9.10 -8.93 -3.85
C TRP A 251 -8.92 -7.42 -3.81
N LEU A 252 -8.45 -6.88 -2.68
CA LEU A 252 -8.15 -5.46 -2.54
C LEU A 252 -7.04 -5.03 -3.49
N THR A 253 -5.99 -5.84 -3.62
CA THR A 253 -4.87 -5.59 -4.53
C THR A 253 -5.31 -5.66 -5.99
N LEU A 254 -6.19 -6.60 -6.34
CA LEU A 254 -6.79 -6.68 -7.67
C LEU A 254 -7.60 -5.41 -8.00
N ALA A 255 -8.45 -4.97 -7.06
CA ALA A 255 -9.25 -3.76 -7.24
C ALA A 255 -8.38 -2.52 -7.47
N ILE A 256 -7.33 -2.34 -6.66
CA ILE A 256 -6.39 -1.21 -6.79
C ILE A 256 -5.53 -1.33 -8.06
N GLY A 257 -5.06 -2.52 -8.42
CA GLY A 257 -4.33 -2.74 -9.66
C GLY A 257 -5.14 -2.35 -10.90
N LEU A 258 -6.42 -2.76 -10.95
CA LEU A 258 -7.34 -2.39 -12.01
C LEU A 258 -7.64 -0.88 -12.01
N LEU A 259 -7.84 -0.28 -10.84
CA LEU A 259 -8.03 1.17 -10.70
C LEU A 259 -6.85 1.96 -11.27
N CYS A 260 -5.62 1.59 -10.92
CA CYS A 260 -4.39 2.20 -11.45
C CYS A 260 -4.27 2.02 -12.97
N PHE A 261 -4.60 0.83 -13.47
CA PHE A 261 -4.54 0.56 -14.90
C PHE A 261 -5.58 1.38 -15.69
N VAL A 262 -6.83 1.41 -15.25
CA VAL A 262 -7.91 2.17 -15.89
C VAL A 262 -7.65 3.68 -15.81
N SER A 263 -7.20 4.19 -14.66
CA SER A 263 -6.85 5.61 -14.52
C SER A 263 -5.65 6.00 -15.39
N GLY A 264 -4.62 5.16 -15.47
CA GLY A 264 -3.48 5.35 -16.38
C GLY A 264 -3.90 5.39 -17.85
N ILE A 265 -4.76 4.46 -18.29
CA ILE A 265 -5.30 4.45 -19.67
C ILE A 265 -6.08 5.74 -19.92
N THR A 266 -6.94 6.13 -18.98
CA THR A 266 -7.77 7.32 -19.11
C THR A 266 -6.92 8.58 -19.31
N VAL A 267 -5.83 8.74 -18.55
CA VAL A 267 -4.90 9.87 -18.69
C VAL A 267 -4.23 9.88 -20.07
N VAL A 268 -3.75 8.73 -20.54
CA VAL A 268 -3.09 8.60 -21.86
C VAL A 268 -4.07 8.88 -22.99
N THR A 269 -5.27 8.29 -22.93
CA THR A 269 -6.34 8.53 -23.90
C THR A 269 -6.75 10.00 -23.93
N LEU A 270 -6.94 10.63 -22.77
CA LEU A 270 -7.32 12.05 -22.69
C LEU A 270 -6.23 12.96 -23.28
N HIS A 271 -4.95 12.61 -23.12
CA HIS A 271 -3.85 13.33 -23.76
C HIS A 271 -3.93 13.31 -25.29
N TYR A 272 -4.26 12.15 -25.89
CA TYR A 272 -4.37 12.04 -27.35
C TYR A 272 -5.63 12.68 -27.94
N PHE A 273 -6.76 12.65 -27.21
CA PHE A 273 -8.03 13.14 -27.73
C PHE A 273 -8.34 14.60 -27.35
N ASN A 274 -8.00 15.06 -26.14
CA ASN A 274 -8.36 16.40 -25.65
C ASN A 274 -7.34 16.92 -24.62
N LEU A 275 -6.21 17.44 -25.10
CA LEU A 275 -5.17 18.05 -24.26
C LEU A 275 -5.72 19.17 -23.36
N ASP A 276 -6.68 19.96 -23.87
CA ASP A 276 -7.27 21.09 -23.14
C ASP A 276 -8.18 20.64 -21.98
N LEU A 277 -8.83 19.47 -22.09
CA LEU A 277 -9.62 18.89 -21.00
C LEU A 277 -8.68 18.30 -19.92
N LEU A 278 -7.55 17.73 -20.32
CA LEU A 278 -6.51 17.29 -19.38
C LEU A 278 -5.91 18.48 -18.61
N LYS A 279 -5.56 19.55 -19.32
CA LYS A 279 -5.02 20.78 -18.73
C LYS A 279 -6.01 21.45 -17.78
N THR A 280 -7.30 21.49 -18.11
CA THR A 280 -8.33 22.01 -17.19
C THR A 280 -8.57 21.11 -15.97
N PHE A 281 -8.43 19.79 -16.10
CA PHE A 281 -8.55 18.87 -14.95
C PHE A 281 -7.35 18.93 -14.01
N PHE A 282 -6.15 19.17 -14.55
CA PHE A 282 -4.92 19.35 -13.79
C PHE A 282 -4.63 20.81 -13.41
N ASP A 283 -5.53 21.73 -13.75
CA ASP A 283 -5.41 23.18 -13.53
C ASP A 283 -4.10 23.77 -14.08
N LEU A 284 -3.60 23.17 -15.17
CA LEU A 284 -2.55 23.74 -16.03
C LEU A 284 -3.19 24.74 -16.99
N HIS A 285 -3.92 25.72 -16.46
CA HIS A 285 -4.01 26.99 -17.13
C HIS A 285 -2.68 27.67 -16.84
N GLU A 286 -1.69 27.36 -17.68
CA GLU A 286 -0.68 28.34 -18.01
C GLU A 286 -1.47 29.60 -18.33
N ASP A 287 -1.28 30.65 -17.53
CA ASP A 287 -1.72 32.00 -17.79
C ASP A 287 -1.09 32.42 -19.13
N ASN A 288 -1.63 31.90 -20.23
CA ASN A 288 -1.32 32.23 -21.62
C ASN A 288 -1.88 33.62 -21.96
N VAL A 289 -1.85 34.52 -20.98
CA VAL A 289 -2.05 35.96 -21.13
C VAL A 289 -0.72 36.69 -20.93
N GLU A 290 0.31 36.08 -20.34
CA GLU A 290 1.60 36.78 -20.14
C GLU A 290 2.67 36.49 -21.20
N GLU A 291 2.62 35.38 -21.96
CA GLU A 291 3.68 35.08 -22.93
C GLU A 291 3.48 35.70 -24.34
N TYR A 292 2.32 36.31 -24.62
CA TYR A 292 2.12 37.14 -25.83
C TYR A 292 2.30 38.66 -25.60
N GLN A 293 2.63 39.10 -24.38
CA GLN A 293 2.91 40.53 -24.10
C GLN A 293 4.37 40.84 -23.73
N VAL A 294 5.31 39.90 -23.83
CA VAL A 294 6.75 40.21 -23.72
C VAL A 294 7.31 40.65 -25.08
N MET A 295 6.74 41.72 -25.64
CA MET A 295 7.52 42.74 -26.33
C MET A 295 7.60 43.87 -25.30
N PRO A 296 8.77 44.17 -24.72
CA PRO A 296 8.86 45.23 -23.74
C PRO A 296 8.54 46.54 -24.46
N GLU A 297 7.31 47.03 -24.28
CA GLU A 297 7.03 48.44 -24.44
C GLU A 297 7.98 49.16 -23.49
N VAL A 298 9.01 49.73 -24.09
CA VAL A 298 9.92 50.67 -23.46
C VAL A 298 9.04 51.77 -22.87
N PHE A 299 8.87 51.75 -21.56
CA PHE A 299 8.26 52.84 -20.80
C PHE A 299 9.18 54.06 -20.91
N VAL A 300 9.04 54.80 -22.02
CA VAL A 300 9.68 56.11 -22.17
C VAL A 300 8.88 57.06 -21.28
N ASN A 301 9.51 57.46 -20.18
CA ASN A 301 8.98 58.45 -19.26
C ASN A 301 8.72 59.77 -20.00
N PRO A 302 7.45 60.27 -20.07
CA PRO A 302 7.11 61.47 -20.86
C PRO A 302 7.73 62.76 -20.31
N HIS A 303 8.38 62.72 -19.15
CA HIS A 303 9.06 63.87 -18.56
C HIS A 303 10.50 64.11 -19.08
N PHE A 304 11.09 63.17 -19.84
CA PHE A 304 12.48 63.27 -20.31
C PHE A 304 12.63 63.80 -21.74
N VAL A 305 11.55 63.87 -22.53
CA VAL A 305 11.60 64.31 -23.94
C VAL A 305 11.56 65.84 -24.10
N ASN A 306 11.19 66.60 -23.06
CA ASN A 306 10.98 68.05 -23.17
C ASN A 306 12.19 68.93 -22.78
N LYS A 307 13.40 68.37 -22.67
CA LYS A 307 14.62 69.13 -22.29
C LYS A 307 15.80 69.01 -23.24
N GLY A 308 15.64 68.39 -24.40
CA GLY A 308 16.75 68.13 -25.31
C GLY A 308 16.36 68.07 -26.77
N LEU A 309 15.74 69.12 -27.32
CA LEU A 309 15.91 69.49 -28.72
C LEU A 309 15.37 70.91 -28.95
N SER A 310 16.25 71.91 -28.84
CA SER A 310 16.02 73.21 -29.46
C SER A 310 16.10 73.02 -30.98
N SER A 311 14.95 72.98 -31.67
CA SER A 311 14.93 73.10 -33.12
C SER A 311 15.26 74.54 -33.51
N SER A 312 16.41 74.74 -34.16
CA SER A 312 16.65 75.92 -34.99
C SER A 312 15.67 75.92 -36.18
N GLN A 313 15.00 77.05 -36.40
CA GLN A 313 14.10 77.32 -37.50
C GLN A 313 14.73 77.06 -38.89
N PRO A 314 13.95 76.61 -39.89
CA PRO A 314 14.30 76.82 -41.29
C PRO A 314 13.71 78.17 -41.75
N SER A 315 14.58 79.09 -42.20
CA SER A 315 14.18 80.31 -42.91
C SER A 315 14.22 80.10 -44.42
N LYS A 316 13.04 80.21 -45.03
CA LYS A 316 12.66 80.68 -46.38
C LYS A 316 13.73 80.79 -47.49
N LEU A 317 13.33 80.22 -48.65
CA LEU A 317 13.70 80.49 -50.04
C LEU A 317 14.52 81.77 -50.33
N ASN A 318 15.50 81.65 -51.24
CA ASN A 318 15.51 82.41 -52.49
C ASN A 318 16.32 81.71 -53.62
N PRO A 319 15.95 81.88 -54.91
CA PRO A 319 16.56 81.21 -56.07
C PRO A 319 17.60 82.07 -56.83
N ASN A 320 18.47 81.40 -57.59
CA ASN A 320 19.43 81.88 -58.60
C ASN A 320 20.64 82.71 -58.11
N SER A 321 21.86 82.18 -58.31
CA SER A 321 22.91 82.75 -59.19
C SER A 321 24.33 82.26 -58.83
N ILE A 322 24.98 81.67 -59.85
CA ILE A 322 26.45 81.53 -60.09
C ILE A 322 27.24 80.61 -59.15
#